data_AF-A0A293LFE8-F1
#
_entry.id   AF-A0A293LFE8-F1
#
_cell.length_a   1.000
_cell.length_b   1.000
_cell.length_c   1.000
_cell.angle_alpha   90.00
_cell.angle_beta   90.00
_cell.angle_gamma   90.00
#
_symmetry.space_group_name_H-M   'P 1'
#
loop_
_entity.id
_entity.type
_entity.pdbx_description
1 polymer ?
#
loop_
_entity_poly.entity_id
_entity_poly.type
_entity_poly.pdbx_seq_one_letter_code
_entity_poly.pdbx_strand_id
1 'polypeptide(L)'
;MPDIEVGVNDLTRQGKEVVGRYDILPVVTEEWIRLENCEFHSCVMQEEFENNRIIKLHPPDACLFELMRFRIRPPRARELPLQLKAVMRVASRHVELRGDVLVPGYHSRKHGQVPCEDIQIRFPIPECWVYLFRVEKHFRYGALKSAARRPGKIKGLERIIGTAQPLDQSLIEVSAGQAKYEHAYKAVVWRIPRLPKEGQGAYTQQLFLLRLDLTSFDQVPESFDTNIDVEFTMPATTVSHTTVRSISVSNENPPEKYVRYISKHEYRVELDLQIGDAPPSENEISSLAATAPAPPFEPQPSEPMAVTAPADSDSD
;
A
#
# COMPACT_ATOMS: atom_id res chain seq x y z
N MET A 1 -31.89 15.40 -32.14
CA MET A 1 -31.02 15.06 -30.99
C MET A 1 -30.00 16.18 -30.86
N PRO A 2 -29.67 16.65 -29.65
CA PRO A 2 -28.73 17.74 -29.50
C PRO A 2 -27.32 17.30 -29.89
N ASP A 3 -26.59 18.17 -30.59
CA ASP A 3 -25.15 18.08 -30.75
C ASP A 3 -24.49 18.34 -29.41
N ILE A 4 -23.51 17.52 -29.05
CA ILE A 4 -22.63 17.76 -27.91
C ILE A 4 -21.21 17.97 -28.41
N GLU A 5 -20.55 18.98 -27.87
CA GLU A 5 -19.12 19.22 -28.08
C GLU A 5 -18.39 19.17 -26.75
N VAL A 6 -17.34 18.34 -26.67
CA VAL A 6 -16.51 18.18 -25.47
C VAL A 6 -15.13 18.76 -25.74
N GLY A 7 -14.76 19.77 -24.95
CA GLY A 7 -13.43 20.37 -24.95
C GLY A 7 -12.55 19.76 -23.87
N VAL A 8 -11.40 19.24 -24.27
CA VAL A 8 -10.33 18.78 -23.37
C VAL A 8 -9.09 19.64 -23.55
N ASN A 9 -8.21 19.70 -22.56
CA ASN A 9 -6.94 20.43 -22.58
C ASN A 9 -5.88 19.81 -23.52
N ASP A 10 -6.23 19.54 -24.77
CA ASP A 10 -5.31 19.07 -25.82
C ASP A 10 -4.35 20.20 -26.24
N LEU A 11 -3.04 19.93 -26.15
CA LEU A 11 -1.96 20.86 -26.50
C LEU A 11 -2.14 21.53 -27.86
N THR A 12 -2.71 20.84 -28.85
CA THR A 12 -2.96 21.38 -30.19
C THR A 12 -4.03 22.49 -30.22
N ARG A 13 -4.91 22.50 -29.22
CA ARG A 13 -6.02 23.46 -29.03
C ARG A 13 -5.66 24.60 -28.09
N GLN A 14 -4.47 24.61 -27.49
CA GLN A 14 -4.05 25.66 -26.57
C GLN A 14 -4.19 27.06 -27.18
N GLY A 15 -5.03 27.89 -26.58
CA GLY A 15 -5.31 29.26 -27.04
C GLY A 15 -6.23 29.38 -28.26
N LYS A 16 -6.71 28.27 -28.82
CA LYS A 16 -7.61 28.22 -30.00
C LYS A 16 -9.03 27.79 -29.65
N GLU A 17 -9.33 27.63 -28.36
CA GLU A 17 -10.64 27.23 -27.89
C GLU A 17 -11.64 28.37 -28.03
N VAL A 18 -12.71 28.13 -28.78
CA VAL A 18 -13.84 29.04 -28.91
C VAL A 18 -15.03 28.35 -28.25
N VAL A 19 -15.44 28.84 -27.08
CA VAL A 19 -16.48 28.22 -26.25
C VAL A 19 -17.33 29.31 -25.60
N GLY A 20 -18.65 29.10 -25.55
CA GLY A 20 -19.57 30.00 -24.84
C GLY A 20 -19.34 30.01 -23.33
N ARG A 21 -19.59 31.16 -22.67
CA ARG A 21 -19.34 31.30 -21.21
C ARG A 21 -20.07 30.27 -20.35
N TYR A 22 -21.28 29.86 -20.75
CA TYR A 22 -22.11 28.87 -20.06
C TYR A 22 -21.66 27.41 -20.30
N ASP A 23 -20.72 27.19 -21.22
CA ASP A 23 -20.20 25.87 -21.55
C ASP A 23 -18.83 25.58 -20.92
N ILE A 24 -18.17 26.62 -20.42
CA ILE A 24 -16.88 26.51 -19.73
C ILE A 24 -17.08 25.87 -18.37
N LEU A 25 -16.31 24.82 -18.10
CA LEU A 25 -16.27 24.18 -16.79
C LEU A 25 -15.29 24.93 -15.87
N PRO A 26 -15.66 25.19 -14.60
CA PRO A 26 -14.81 25.91 -13.65
C PRO A 26 -13.71 25.01 -13.09
N VAL A 27 -12.79 24.55 -13.95
CA VAL A 27 -11.66 23.68 -13.62
C VAL A 27 -10.37 24.39 -14.02
N VAL A 28 -9.42 24.50 -13.07
CA VAL A 28 -8.10 25.06 -13.35
C VAL A 28 -7.35 24.10 -14.27
N THR A 29 -6.86 24.61 -15.39
CA THR A 29 -6.00 23.85 -16.31
C THR A 29 -4.55 24.18 -15.98
N GLU A 30 -3.86 23.26 -15.32
CA GLU A 30 -2.45 23.42 -14.95
C GLU A 30 -1.51 23.05 -16.11
N GLU A 31 -1.88 22.02 -16.86
CA GLU A 31 -1.06 21.46 -17.94
C GLU A 31 -1.91 21.23 -19.20
N TRP A 32 -1.23 21.17 -20.35
CA TRP A 32 -1.81 20.80 -21.63
C TRP A 32 -1.22 19.47 -22.08
N ILE A 33 -2.08 18.57 -22.54
CA ILE A 33 -1.71 17.17 -22.76
C ILE A 33 -1.61 16.85 -24.24
N ARG A 34 -0.72 15.92 -24.58
CA ARG A 34 -0.66 15.33 -25.92
C ARG A 34 -1.41 14.01 -25.91
N LEU A 35 -2.55 13.98 -26.59
CA LEU A 35 -3.34 12.77 -26.77
C LEU A 35 -2.66 11.84 -27.79
N GLU A 36 -2.54 10.55 -27.45
CA GLU A 36 -2.01 9.49 -28.30
C GLU A 36 -3.01 8.32 -28.36
N ASN A 37 -3.02 7.56 -29.46
CA ASN A 37 -3.89 6.38 -29.66
C ASN A 37 -5.35 6.63 -29.24
N CYS A 38 -5.98 7.67 -29.80
CA CYS A 38 -7.36 8.00 -29.51
C CYS A 38 -8.29 6.97 -30.19
N GLU A 39 -9.14 6.34 -29.40
CA GLU A 39 -10.24 5.48 -29.84
C GLU A 39 -11.55 6.18 -29.42
N PHE A 40 -12.53 6.24 -30.31
CA PHE A 40 -13.79 6.95 -30.08
C PHE A 40 -14.98 6.02 -30.21
N HIS A 41 -16.05 6.33 -29.48
CA HIS A 41 -17.35 5.73 -29.74
C HIS A 41 -17.83 6.04 -31.16
N SER A 42 -18.64 5.16 -31.74
CA SER A 42 -19.21 5.32 -33.09
C SER A 42 -20.08 6.56 -33.27
N CYS A 43 -20.54 7.17 -32.16
CA CYS A 43 -21.35 8.38 -32.18
C CYS A 43 -20.55 9.68 -32.36
N VAL A 44 -19.21 9.60 -32.33
CA VAL A 44 -18.31 10.74 -32.49
C VAL A 44 -18.06 11.00 -33.97
N MET A 45 -18.17 12.26 -34.36
CA MET A 45 -17.81 12.74 -35.70
C MET A 45 -16.28 12.80 -35.81
N GLN A 46 -15.65 11.72 -36.26
CA GLN A 46 -14.18 11.61 -36.27
C GLN A 46 -13.52 12.67 -37.18
N GLU A 47 -14.16 13.05 -38.29
CA GLU A 47 -13.67 14.11 -39.19
C GLU A 47 -13.48 15.46 -38.48
N GLU A 48 -14.36 15.80 -37.52
CA GLU A 48 -14.23 17.03 -36.72
C GLU A 48 -13.05 16.96 -35.76
N PHE A 49 -12.76 15.78 -35.22
CA PHE A 49 -11.60 15.60 -34.36
C PHE A 49 -10.28 15.63 -35.16
N GLU A 50 -10.25 15.03 -36.35
CA GLU A 50 -9.06 15.01 -37.20
C GLU A 50 -8.69 16.40 -37.73
N ASN A 51 -9.69 17.18 -38.17
CA ASN A 51 -9.47 18.50 -38.74
C ASN A 51 -9.33 19.59 -37.66
N ASN A 52 -10.21 19.58 -36.66
CA ASN A 52 -10.38 20.69 -35.73
C ASN A 52 -9.98 20.35 -34.29
N ARG A 53 -9.70 19.08 -33.97
CA ARG A 53 -9.46 18.57 -32.60
C ARG A 53 -10.64 18.87 -31.66
N ILE A 54 -11.85 18.79 -32.20
CA ILE A 54 -13.11 18.96 -31.46
C ILE A 54 -13.78 17.59 -31.35
N ILE A 55 -14.17 17.20 -30.14
CA ILE A 55 -14.94 15.97 -29.92
C ILE A 55 -16.41 16.34 -30.05
N LYS A 56 -16.94 16.24 -31.27
CA LYS A 56 -18.37 16.46 -31.56
C LYS A 56 -19.10 15.12 -31.67
N LEU A 57 -20.26 15.00 -31.03
CA LEU A 57 -21.02 13.75 -31.00
C LEU A 57 -22.53 13.93 -30.94
N HIS A 58 -23.25 12.88 -31.33
CA HIS A 58 -24.67 12.69 -31.04
C HIS A 58 -24.83 11.55 -30.03
N PRO A 59 -25.04 11.83 -28.73
CA PRO A 59 -25.05 10.79 -27.72
C PRO A 59 -26.22 9.81 -27.95
N PRO A 60 -26.03 8.51 -27.67
CA PRO A 60 -27.15 7.58 -27.53
C PRO A 60 -28.05 8.01 -26.35
N ASP A 61 -29.34 7.72 -26.46
CA ASP A 61 -30.32 8.18 -25.47
C ASP A 61 -30.26 7.37 -24.16
N ALA A 62 -30.41 8.09 -23.04
CA ALA A 62 -30.55 7.56 -21.68
C ALA A 62 -29.56 6.44 -21.25
N CYS A 63 -28.35 6.38 -21.81
CA CYS A 63 -27.37 5.35 -21.48
C CYS A 63 -26.01 5.89 -21.06
N LEU A 64 -25.32 5.13 -20.20
CA LEU A 64 -23.90 5.30 -19.95
C LEU A 64 -23.12 4.62 -21.08
N PHE A 65 -22.19 5.34 -21.68
CA PHE A 65 -21.31 4.79 -22.71
C PHE A 65 -19.89 5.35 -22.56
N GLU A 66 -18.93 4.64 -23.11
CA GLU A 66 -17.54 5.10 -23.16
C GLU A 66 -17.37 6.00 -24.38
N LEU A 67 -17.11 7.30 -24.15
CA LEU A 67 -16.97 8.28 -25.23
C LEU A 67 -15.64 8.13 -25.99
N MET A 68 -14.54 7.97 -25.25
CA MET A 68 -13.18 8.02 -25.77
C MET A 68 -12.23 7.24 -24.87
N ARG A 69 -11.30 6.50 -25.48
CA ARG A 69 -10.07 5.98 -24.86
C ARG A 69 -8.87 6.66 -25.50
N PHE A 70 -7.87 6.95 -24.69
CA PHE A 70 -6.64 7.55 -25.17
C PHE A 70 -5.48 7.16 -24.27
N ARG A 71 -4.28 7.36 -24.79
CA ARG A 71 -3.04 7.26 -24.05
C ARG A 71 -2.37 8.63 -23.97
N ILE A 72 -1.55 8.79 -22.95
CA ILE A 72 -0.69 9.95 -22.77
C ILE A 72 0.69 9.45 -22.37
N ARG A 73 1.71 10.22 -22.70
CA ARG A 73 3.05 9.98 -22.18
C ARG A 73 3.20 10.71 -20.85
N PRO A 74 3.36 10.01 -19.72
CA PRO A 74 3.54 10.68 -18.44
C PRO A 74 4.86 11.48 -18.43
N PRO A 75 4.91 12.62 -17.71
CA PRO A 75 6.16 13.33 -17.45
C PRO A 75 7.20 12.40 -16.80
N ARG A 76 8.49 12.63 -17.09
CA ARG A 76 9.59 11.87 -16.47
C ARG A 76 9.64 12.15 -14.96
N ALA A 77 9.99 11.12 -14.18
CA ALA A 77 10.23 11.21 -12.73
C ALA A 77 9.03 11.60 -11.86
N ARG A 78 7.83 11.07 -12.17
CA ARG A 78 6.67 11.22 -11.28
C ARG A 78 6.74 10.23 -10.12
N GLU A 79 6.71 10.74 -8.90
CA GLU A 79 6.54 9.91 -7.71
C GLU A 79 5.14 9.27 -7.68
N LEU A 80 5.09 8.00 -7.27
CA LEU A 80 3.83 7.30 -7.12
C LEU A 80 3.07 7.82 -5.89
N PRO A 81 1.74 8.00 -5.97
CA PRO A 81 0.94 8.47 -4.82
C PRO A 81 0.95 7.53 -3.61
N LEU A 82 1.21 6.24 -3.85
CA LEU A 82 1.41 5.23 -2.84
C LEU A 82 2.73 4.53 -3.14
N GLN A 83 3.62 4.47 -2.16
CA GLN A 83 4.92 3.84 -2.29
C GLN A 83 4.93 2.61 -1.40
N LEU A 84 5.29 1.45 -1.96
CA LEU A 84 5.45 0.21 -1.24
C LEU A 84 6.93 -0.17 -1.26
N LYS A 85 7.48 -0.47 -0.09
CA LYS A 85 8.75 -1.18 0.05
C LYS A 85 8.46 -2.53 0.68
N ALA A 86 8.87 -3.61 0.02
CA ALA A 86 8.67 -4.96 0.54
C ALA A 86 10.00 -5.71 0.60
N VAL A 87 10.22 -6.43 1.70
CA VAL A 87 11.41 -7.26 1.94
C VAL A 87 10.95 -8.60 2.47
N MET A 88 11.42 -9.70 1.86
CA MET A 88 11.21 -11.06 2.34
C MET A 88 12.54 -11.68 2.74
N ARG A 89 12.62 -12.15 3.98
CA ARG A 89 13.77 -12.85 4.54
C ARG A 89 13.39 -14.31 4.73
N VAL A 90 14.15 -15.19 4.11
CA VAL A 90 13.94 -16.64 4.16
C VAL A 90 15.14 -17.28 4.83
N ALA A 91 14.94 -17.73 6.07
CA ALA A 91 15.87 -18.58 6.80
C ALA A 91 15.36 -20.04 6.80
N SER A 92 16.16 -20.95 7.36
CA SER A 92 15.84 -22.40 7.36
C SER A 92 14.53 -22.75 8.07
N ARG A 93 14.19 -22.05 9.16
CA ARG A 93 12.98 -22.30 9.95
C ARG A 93 12.08 -21.08 10.14
N HIS A 94 12.51 -19.92 9.66
CA HIS A 94 11.79 -18.68 9.88
C HIS A 94 11.73 -17.87 8.59
N VAL A 95 10.52 -17.45 8.22
CA VAL A 95 10.29 -16.57 7.08
C VAL A 95 9.61 -15.31 7.57
N GLU A 96 10.22 -14.16 7.30
CA GLU A 96 9.62 -12.86 7.59
C GLU A 96 9.40 -12.09 6.29
N LEU A 97 8.16 -11.72 6.01
CA LEU A 97 7.81 -10.79 4.94
C LEU A 97 7.31 -9.49 5.55
N ARG A 98 7.99 -8.38 5.22
CA ARG A 98 7.69 -7.04 5.70
C ARG A 98 7.32 -6.15 4.52
N GLY A 99 6.19 -5.46 4.62
CA GLY A 99 5.76 -4.43 3.68
C GLY A 99 5.53 -3.09 4.37
N ASP A 100 6.25 -2.06 3.97
CA ASP A 100 6.06 -0.68 4.44
C ASP A 100 5.40 0.15 3.32
N VAL A 101 4.19 0.64 3.59
CA VAL A 101 3.42 1.51 2.69
C VAL A 101 3.49 2.94 3.17
N LEU A 102 3.88 3.85 2.28
CA LEU A 102 3.94 5.28 2.51
C LEU A 102 3.04 6.00 1.51
N VAL A 103 2.20 6.91 2.02
CA VAL A 103 1.48 7.86 1.18
C VAL A 103 2.08 9.24 1.44
N PRO A 104 2.93 9.78 0.53
CA PRO A 104 3.55 11.10 0.68
C PRO A 104 2.55 12.25 0.78
N GLY A 105 1.28 11.99 0.44
CA GLY A 105 0.16 12.92 0.63
C GLY A 105 -0.04 13.78 -0.61
N TYR A 106 -1.12 13.53 -1.33
CA TYR A 106 -1.54 14.36 -2.45
C TYR A 106 -2.49 15.46 -1.95
N HIS A 107 -2.19 16.72 -2.25
CA HIS A 107 -3.00 17.86 -1.82
C HIS A 107 -3.57 18.58 -3.04
N SER A 108 -4.90 18.64 -3.13
CA SER A 108 -5.62 19.44 -4.09
C SER A 108 -6.09 20.75 -3.45
N ARG A 109 -5.97 21.87 -4.15
CA ARG A 109 -6.47 23.17 -3.66
C ARG A 109 -7.96 23.16 -3.34
N LYS A 110 -8.75 22.40 -4.12
CA LYS A 110 -10.21 22.32 -3.97
C LYS A 110 -10.65 21.24 -2.99
N HIS A 111 -9.93 20.11 -2.94
CA HIS A 111 -10.36 18.92 -2.21
C HIS A 111 -9.50 18.61 -0.96
N GLY A 112 -8.51 19.44 -0.65
CA GLY A 112 -7.60 19.21 0.48
C GLY A 112 -6.73 17.97 0.25
N GLN A 113 -6.49 17.21 1.31
CA GLN A 113 -5.75 15.94 1.22
C GLN A 113 -6.61 14.88 0.50
N VAL A 114 -6.17 14.47 -0.68
CA VAL A 114 -6.83 13.41 -1.45
C VAL A 114 -6.30 12.05 -0.98
N PRO A 115 -7.17 11.14 -0.52
CA PRO A 115 -6.75 9.81 -0.12
C PRO A 115 -6.57 8.86 -1.32
N CYS A 116 -5.82 7.80 -1.08
CA CYS A 116 -5.90 6.55 -1.83
C CYS A 116 -7.00 5.68 -1.19
N GLU A 117 -7.95 5.21 -1.99
CA GLU A 117 -9.10 4.41 -1.58
C GLU A 117 -9.03 3.02 -2.21
N ASP A 118 -9.68 2.05 -1.57
CA ASP A 118 -9.78 0.66 -2.05
C ASP A 118 -8.43 0.03 -2.38
N ILE A 119 -7.44 0.26 -1.50
CA ILE A 119 -6.07 -0.21 -1.71
C ILE A 119 -6.05 -1.73 -1.53
N GLN A 120 -5.49 -2.43 -2.52
CA GLN A 120 -5.25 -3.86 -2.51
C GLN A 120 -3.79 -4.13 -2.87
N ILE A 121 -3.05 -4.75 -1.96
CA ILE A 121 -1.65 -5.17 -2.15
C ILE A 121 -1.60 -6.69 -2.06
N ARG A 122 -0.99 -7.35 -3.05
CA ARG A 122 -0.97 -8.81 -3.17
C ARG A 122 0.45 -9.33 -3.00
N PHE A 123 0.71 -9.93 -1.84
CA PHE A 123 2.01 -10.55 -1.58
C PHE A 123 1.96 -12.03 -2.03
N PRO A 124 2.68 -12.41 -3.11
CA PRO A 124 2.64 -13.78 -3.60
C PRO A 124 3.19 -14.76 -2.55
N ILE A 125 2.53 -15.91 -2.41
CA ILE A 125 2.91 -16.96 -1.45
C ILE A 125 3.16 -18.27 -2.20
N PRO A 126 4.30 -18.94 -1.95
CA PRO A 126 4.57 -20.27 -2.50
C PRO A 126 3.49 -21.31 -2.18
N GLU A 127 3.19 -22.19 -3.13
CA GLU A 127 2.13 -23.19 -2.97
C GLU A 127 2.37 -24.15 -1.80
N CYS A 128 3.64 -24.49 -1.53
CA CYS A 128 4.03 -25.35 -0.40
C CYS A 128 3.69 -24.75 0.98
N TRP A 129 3.51 -23.43 1.09
CA TRP A 129 3.19 -22.75 2.35
C TRP A 129 1.70 -22.44 2.52
N VAL A 130 0.87 -22.71 1.50
CA VAL A 130 -0.56 -22.35 1.51
C VAL A 130 -1.32 -22.98 2.68
N TYR A 131 -0.90 -24.16 3.12
CA TYR A 131 -1.54 -24.87 4.21
C TYR A 131 -1.39 -24.13 5.57
N LEU A 132 -0.32 -23.33 5.76
CA LEU A 132 -0.09 -22.51 6.96
C LEU A 132 -1.16 -21.42 7.14
N PHE A 133 -1.86 -21.06 6.07
CA PHE A 133 -2.91 -20.04 6.07
C PHE A 133 -4.31 -20.64 6.21
N ARG A 134 -4.45 -21.95 6.37
CA ARG A 134 -5.75 -22.62 6.53
C ARG A 134 -6.07 -22.77 8.00
N VAL A 135 -7.29 -22.36 8.37
CA VAL A 135 -7.83 -22.51 9.71
C VAL A 135 -8.97 -23.51 9.67
N GLU A 136 -8.90 -24.55 10.49
CA GLU A 136 -10.02 -25.45 10.70
C GLU A 136 -11.17 -24.74 11.41
N LYS A 137 -12.37 -24.86 10.84
CA LYS A 137 -13.62 -24.53 11.53
C LYS A 137 -14.45 -25.80 11.60
N HIS A 138 -15.39 -25.82 12.55
CA HIS A 138 -16.22 -26.97 12.91
C HIS A 138 -16.78 -27.82 11.74
N PHE A 139 -16.97 -27.27 10.54
CA PHE A 139 -17.43 -28.02 9.36
C PHE A 139 -16.75 -27.64 8.03
N ARG A 140 -15.80 -26.69 8.01
CA ARG A 140 -15.14 -26.16 6.79
C ARG A 140 -13.78 -25.56 7.11
N TYR A 141 -12.89 -25.49 6.13
CA TYR A 141 -11.66 -24.70 6.23
C TYR A 141 -11.92 -23.22 5.89
N GLY A 142 -11.37 -22.30 6.68
CA GLY A 142 -11.33 -20.87 6.39
C GLY A 142 -9.89 -20.38 6.17
N ALA A 143 -9.74 -19.15 5.69
CA ALA A 143 -8.43 -18.49 5.61
C ALA A 143 -8.10 -17.76 6.92
N LEU A 144 -6.83 -17.81 7.32
CA LEU A 144 -6.30 -17.03 8.43
C LEU A 144 -6.41 -15.53 8.11
N LYS A 145 -6.81 -14.75 9.11
CA LYS A 145 -6.95 -13.29 9.03
C LYS A 145 -5.88 -12.62 9.88
N SER A 146 -5.48 -11.42 9.48
CA SER A 146 -4.52 -10.60 10.21
C SER A 146 -5.03 -10.13 11.56
N ALA A 147 -4.14 -10.08 12.55
CA ALA A 147 -4.34 -9.30 13.77
C ALA A 147 -4.01 -7.81 13.53
N ALA A 148 -4.75 -6.93 14.20
CA ALA A 148 -4.51 -5.49 14.15
C ALA A 148 -3.34 -5.10 15.06
N ARG A 149 -2.31 -4.45 14.50
CA ARG A 149 -1.18 -3.92 15.25
C ARG A 149 -1.53 -2.52 15.78
N ARG A 150 -1.71 -2.38 17.10
CA ARG A 150 -1.96 -1.07 17.73
C ARG A 150 -0.66 -0.24 17.74
N PRO A 151 -0.61 0.95 17.14
CA PRO A 151 0.55 1.84 17.27
C PRO A 151 0.63 2.31 18.73
N GLY A 152 1.66 1.89 19.47
CA GLY A 152 1.88 2.34 20.86
C GLY A 152 2.18 1.26 21.90
N LYS A 153 2.16 -0.04 21.57
CA LYS A 153 2.76 -1.05 22.46
C LYS A 153 4.29 -1.04 22.29
N ILE A 154 4.91 -0.08 22.96
CA ILE A 154 6.35 -0.04 23.22
C ILE A 154 6.69 -1.20 24.15
N LYS A 155 7.78 -1.92 23.85
CA LYS A 155 8.39 -2.96 24.69
C LYS A 155 8.50 -2.45 26.14
N GLY A 156 7.84 -3.11 27.12
CA GLY A 156 8.05 -2.79 28.54
C GLY A 156 6.89 -3.03 29.50
N LEU A 157 5.65 -3.16 29.03
CA LEU A 157 4.48 -3.44 29.90
C LEU A 157 4.09 -4.93 29.89
N GLU A 158 5.05 -5.84 29.76
CA GLU A 158 4.80 -7.29 29.82
C GLU A 158 5.11 -7.90 31.18
N ARG A 159 5.71 -7.14 32.12
CA ARG A 159 6.12 -7.66 33.43
C ARG A 159 5.07 -7.59 34.55
N ILE A 160 3.83 -7.19 34.28
CA ILE A 160 2.80 -7.02 35.34
C ILE A 160 1.60 -7.99 35.23
N ILE A 161 1.48 -8.78 34.17
CA ILE A 161 0.39 -9.76 34.04
C ILE A 161 0.96 -11.17 34.22
N GLY A 162 1.01 -11.61 35.48
CA GLY A 162 1.49 -12.92 35.93
C GLY A 162 0.59 -14.10 35.57
N THR A 163 0.10 -14.16 34.34
CA THR A 163 -0.53 -15.37 33.78
C THR A 163 0.00 -15.57 32.37
N ALA A 164 0.96 -16.48 32.24
CA ALA A 164 1.50 -16.95 30.98
C ALA A 164 0.41 -17.67 30.19
N GLN A 165 -0.40 -16.92 29.44
CA GLN A 165 -0.92 -17.41 28.18
C GLN A 165 0.21 -17.24 27.16
N PRO A 166 0.53 -18.26 26.34
CA PRO A 166 1.38 -18.01 25.19
C PRO A 166 0.68 -16.93 24.37
N LEU A 167 1.34 -15.79 24.16
CA LEU A 167 0.89 -14.84 23.16
C LEU A 167 0.98 -15.61 21.84
N ASP A 168 -0.15 -16.07 21.31
CA ASP A 168 -0.24 -16.57 19.94
C ASP A 168 0.24 -15.42 19.04
N GLN A 169 1.50 -15.49 18.59
CA GLN A 169 2.02 -14.53 17.64
C GLN A 169 1.19 -14.67 16.38
N SER A 170 0.47 -13.60 16.02
CA SER A 170 -0.35 -13.65 14.84
C SER A 170 0.56 -13.75 13.62
N LEU A 171 0.38 -14.81 12.83
CA LEU A 171 1.12 -15.05 11.60
C LEU A 171 1.09 -13.83 10.67
N ILE A 172 -0.02 -13.06 10.65
CA ILE A 172 -0.15 -11.82 9.88
C ILE A 172 -0.50 -10.65 10.82
N GLU A 173 0.33 -9.62 10.86
CA GLU A 173 0.08 -8.36 11.57
C GLU A 173 -0.01 -7.20 10.58
N VAL A 174 -1.03 -6.34 10.73
CA VAL A 174 -1.18 -5.13 9.90
C VAL A 174 -1.51 -3.91 10.75
N SER A 175 -0.96 -2.74 10.42
CA SER A 175 -1.28 -1.47 11.12
C SER A 175 -2.54 -0.77 10.59
N ALA A 176 -3.02 -1.16 9.40
CA ALA A 176 -4.23 -0.62 8.78
C ALA A 176 -4.94 -1.70 7.97
N GLY A 177 -6.27 -1.60 7.87
CA GLY A 177 -7.06 -2.53 7.07
C GLY A 177 -7.03 -3.96 7.61
N GLN A 178 -7.10 -4.92 6.69
CA GLN A 178 -7.09 -6.35 6.99
C GLN A 178 -6.33 -7.11 5.90
N ALA A 179 -5.63 -8.18 6.28
CA ALA A 179 -4.98 -9.09 5.34
C ALA A 179 -5.43 -10.52 5.58
N LYS A 180 -5.51 -11.30 4.51
CA LYS A 180 -5.78 -12.74 4.54
C LYS A 180 -5.24 -13.39 3.28
N TYR A 181 -4.97 -14.69 3.34
CA TYR A 181 -4.66 -15.46 2.14
C TYR A 181 -5.91 -15.62 1.25
N GLU A 182 -5.74 -15.38 -0.06
CA GLU A 182 -6.77 -15.62 -1.05
C GLU A 182 -6.23 -16.52 -2.17
N HIS A 183 -6.78 -17.73 -2.24
CA HIS A 183 -6.30 -18.74 -3.17
C HIS A 183 -6.45 -18.34 -4.64
N ALA A 184 -7.50 -17.56 -4.98
CA ALA A 184 -7.70 -17.04 -6.33
C ALA A 184 -6.52 -16.20 -6.86
N TYR A 185 -5.78 -15.56 -5.96
CA TYR A 185 -4.60 -14.76 -6.28
C TYR A 185 -3.27 -15.45 -5.90
N LYS A 186 -3.33 -16.64 -5.27
CA LYS A 186 -2.16 -17.33 -4.67
C LYS A 186 -1.30 -16.40 -3.79
N ALA A 187 -1.96 -15.47 -3.09
CA ALA A 187 -1.30 -14.38 -2.39
C ALA A 187 -1.97 -14.09 -1.05
N VAL A 188 -1.21 -13.51 -0.11
CA VAL A 188 -1.80 -12.76 1.00
C VAL A 188 -2.22 -11.40 0.48
N VAL A 189 -3.52 -11.14 0.53
CA VAL A 189 -4.11 -9.90 0.03
C VAL A 189 -4.37 -8.96 1.19
N TRP A 190 -3.63 -7.85 1.21
CA TRP A 190 -3.79 -6.78 2.19
C TRP A 190 -4.72 -5.70 1.61
N ARG A 191 -5.89 -5.52 2.22
CA ARG A 191 -6.87 -4.51 1.83
C ARG A 191 -6.96 -3.38 2.85
N ILE A 192 -6.76 -2.16 2.37
CA ILE A 192 -6.83 -0.96 3.19
C ILE A 192 -7.89 -0.05 2.57
N PRO A 193 -9.00 0.26 3.29
CA PRO A 193 -10.09 1.05 2.71
C PRO A 193 -9.65 2.45 2.28
N ARG A 194 -8.75 3.07 3.06
CA ARG A 194 -8.34 4.45 2.85
C ARG A 194 -6.98 4.75 3.50
N LEU A 195 -6.10 5.42 2.76
CA LEU A 195 -4.89 6.07 3.28
C LEU A 195 -4.69 7.48 2.69
N PRO A 196 -4.23 8.47 3.46
CA PRO A 196 -4.04 8.45 4.91
C PRO A 196 -5.37 8.23 5.65
N LYS A 197 -5.34 7.72 6.88
CA LYS A 197 -6.57 7.62 7.68
C LYS A 197 -7.09 9.02 8.00
N GLU A 198 -8.38 9.11 8.30
CA GLU A 198 -8.99 10.34 8.74
C GLU A 198 -8.24 10.92 9.96
N GLY A 199 -7.82 12.19 9.87
CA GLY A 199 -7.03 12.85 10.92
C GLY A 199 -5.55 12.43 11.01
N GLN A 200 -5.06 11.53 10.14
CA GLN A 200 -3.63 11.24 10.04
C GLN A 200 -2.91 12.25 9.14
N GLY A 201 -1.73 12.69 9.59
CA GLY A 201 -0.84 13.52 8.79
C GLY A 201 -0.31 12.80 7.55
N ALA A 202 0.22 13.57 6.61
CA ALA A 202 0.97 13.05 5.48
C ALA A 202 2.20 12.24 5.97
N TYR A 203 2.74 11.39 5.09
CA TYR A 203 3.93 10.57 5.37
C TYR A 203 3.78 9.53 6.50
N THR A 204 2.55 9.18 6.85
CA THR A 204 2.30 8.11 7.82
C THR A 204 2.56 6.76 7.16
N GLN A 205 3.51 6.01 7.72
CA GLN A 205 3.83 4.66 7.26
C GLN A 205 2.82 3.65 7.82
N GLN A 206 2.39 2.72 6.97
CA GLN A 206 1.62 1.55 7.37
C GLN A 206 2.46 0.29 7.16
N LEU A 207 2.38 -0.61 8.13
CA LEU A 207 3.16 -1.83 8.18
C LEU A 207 2.26 -3.04 7.91
N PHE A 208 2.75 -3.90 7.04
CA PHE A 208 2.37 -5.30 6.90
C PHE A 208 3.53 -6.17 7.37
N LEU A 209 3.22 -7.20 8.14
CA LEU A 209 4.19 -8.15 8.64
C LEU A 209 3.59 -9.56 8.61
N LEU A 210 4.32 -10.48 7.99
CA LEU A 210 4.01 -11.89 7.91
C LEU A 210 5.19 -12.67 8.49
N ARG A 211 4.94 -13.54 9.47
CA ARG A 211 5.95 -14.42 10.07
C ARG A 211 5.49 -15.86 9.99
N LEU A 212 6.28 -16.69 9.31
CA LEU A 212 6.07 -18.13 9.22
C LEU A 212 7.17 -18.84 9.99
N ASP A 213 6.77 -19.70 10.91
CA ASP A 213 7.67 -20.65 11.55
C ASP A 213 7.53 -21.99 10.85
N LEU A 214 8.57 -22.36 10.09
CA LEU A 214 8.64 -23.57 9.31
C LEU A 214 9.15 -24.73 10.17
N THR A 215 8.48 -25.87 10.04
CA THR A 215 8.91 -27.14 10.63
C THR A 215 10.03 -27.77 9.80
N SER A 216 10.68 -28.82 10.32
CA SER A 216 11.70 -29.57 9.56
C SER A 216 11.16 -30.30 8.33
N PHE A 217 9.83 -30.45 8.21
CA PHE A 217 9.18 -31.09 7.06
C PHE A 217 8.74 -30.08 6.01
N ASP A 218 8.82 -28.78 6.33
CA ASP A 218 8.41 -27.72 5.42
C ASP A 218 9.43 -27.49 4.33
N GLN A 219 8.92 -27.43 3.10
CA GLN A 219 9.73 -27.18 1.93
C GLN A 219 9.91 -25.68 1.75
N VAL A 220 11.16 -25.24 1.63
CA VAL A 220 11.49 -23.92 1.09
C VAL A 220 11.56 -24.05 -0.43
N PRO A 221 10.77 -23.27 -1.19
CA PRO A 221 10.76 -23.38 -2.64
C PRO A 221 12.10 -22.91 -3.25
N GLU A 222 12.44 -23.47 -4.40
CA GLU A 222 13.67 -23.11 -5.13
C GLU A 222 13.59 -21.71 -5.76
N SER A 223 12.38 -21.24 -6.05
CA SER A 223 12.11 -19.95 -6.68
C SER A 223 10.93 -19.24 -6.03
N PHE A 224 10.98 -17.91 -6.01
CA PHE A 224 9.93 -17.06 -5.47
C PHE A 224 9.43 -16.11 -6.56
N ASP A 225 8.12 -15.84 -6.57
CA ASP A 225 7.59 -14.71 -7.31
C ASP A 225 7.86 -13.43 -6.51
N THR A 226 8.61 -12.52 -7.12
CA THR A 226 9.01 -11.26 -6.50
C THR A 226 8.13 -10.09 -6.95
N ASN A 227 7.11 -10.32 -7.77
CA ASN A 227 6.22 -9.26 -8.22
C ASN A 227 5.04 -9.09 -7.27
N ILE A 228 4.97 -7.93 -6.63
CA ILE A 228 3.83 -7.54 -5.80
C ILE A 228 2.92 -6.64 -6.62
N ASP A 229 1.70 -7.10 -6.87
CA ASP A 229 0.68 -6.28 -7.52
C ASP A 229 0.06 -5.30 -6.50
N VAL A 230 0.00 -4.03 -6.89
CA VAL A 230 -0.61 -2.95 -6.11
C VAL A 230 -1.71 -2.28 -6.93
N GLU A 231 -2.90 -2.22 -6.35
CA GLU A 231 -4.08 -1.59 -6.95
C GLU A 231 -4.72 -0.62 -5.97
N PHE A 232 -5.13 0.55 -6.44
CA PHE A 232 -5.95 1.49 -5.66
C PHE A 232 -6.63 2.53 -6.56
N THR A 233 -7.55 3.28 -5.96
CA THR A 233 -8.20 4.41 -6.62
C THR A 233 -7.91 5.72 -5.91
N MET A 234 -7.90 6.82 -6.65
CA MET A 234 -7.81 8.16 -6.10
C MET A 234 -8.96 9.01 -6.66
N PRO A 235 -9.90 9.45 -5.81
CA PRO A 235 -10.96 10.35 -6.24
C PRO A 235 -10.40 11.73 -6.58
N ALA A 236 -11.12 12.50 -7.40
CA ALA A 236 -10.82 13.90 -7.71
C ALA A 236 -9.40 14.16 -8.27
N THR A 237 -8.80 13.17 -8.91
CA THR A 237 -7.44 13.26 -9.49
C THR A 237 -7.41 12.71 -10.90
N THR A 238 -6.43 13.17 -11.68
CA THR A 238 -6.09 12.64 -12.99
C THR A 238 -4.59 12.35 -13.07
N VAL A 239 -4.23 11.11 -13.41
CA VAL A 239 -2.82 10.78 -13.70
C VAL A 239 -2.39 11.46 -14.99
N SER A 240 -3.29 11.61 -15.95
CA SER A 240 -2.96 12.21 -17.23
C SER A 240 -2.88 13.73 -17.23
N HIS A 241 -3.29 14.39 -16.15
CA HIS A 241 -3.59 15.84 -16.14
C HIS A 241 -4.67 16.24 -17.15
N THR A 242 -5.44 15.29 -17.70
CA THR A 242 -6.57 15.60 -18.56
C THR A 242 -7.62 16.36 -17.78
N THR A 243 -8.08 17.48 -18.33
CA THR A 243 -9.20 18.25 -17.81
C THR A 243 -10.22 18.42 -18.92
N VAL A 244 -11.48 18.14 -18.59
CA VAL A 244 -12.63 18.59 -19.39
C VAL A 244 -12.78 20.08 -19.12
N ARG A 245 -12.54 20.87 -20.15
CA ARG A 245 -12.59 22.33 -20.12
C ARG A 245 -13.94 22.89 -20.50
N SER A 246 -14.66 22.19 -21.37
CA SER A 246 -16.00 22.59 -21.78
C SER A 246 -16.88 21.42 -22.18
N ILE A 247 -18.18 21.61 -21.99
CA ILE A 247 -19.22 20.75 -22.55
C ILE A 247 -20.29 21.68 -23.11
N SER A 248 -20.46 21.71 -24.42
CA SER A 248 -21.51 22.46 -25.11
C SER A 248 -22.60 21.50 -25.53
N VAL A 249 -23.86 21.91 -25.36
CA VAL A 249 -25.04 21.13 -25.75
C VAL A 249 -25.92 22.04 -26.59
N SER A 250 -26.19 21.66 -27.84
CA SER A 250 -27.07 22.43 -28.73
C SER A 250 -28.53 22.26 -28.31
N ASN A 251 -28.94 23.01 -27.29
CA ASN A 251 -30.30 23.01 -26.76
C ASN A 251 -30.66 24.44 -26.30
N GLU A 252 -31.91 24.85 -26.53
CA GLU A 252 -32.42 26.16 -26.11
C GLU A 252 -32.33 26.33 -24.58
N ASN A 253 -32.55 25.23 -23.84
CA ASN A 253 -32.39 25.15 -22.40
C ASN A 253 -31.26 24.16 -22.07
N PRO A 254 -30.01 24.63 -21.92
CA PRO A 254 -28.88 23.77 -21.63
C PRO A 254 -29.06 23.01 -20.30
N PRO A 255 -28.74 21.70 -20.26
CA PRO A 255 -28.84 20.93 -19.02
C PRO A 255 -27.72 21.27 -18.04
N GLU A 256 -27.90 20.86 -16.79
CA GLU A 256 -26.81 20.83 -15.81
C GLU A 256 -25.72 19.84 -16.21
N LYS A 257 -24.46 20.21 -15.95
CA LYS A 257 -23.28 19.48 -16.40
C LYS A 257 -22.48 19.02 -15.18
N TYR A 258 -22.20 17.73 -15.12
CA TYR A 258 -21.41 17.14 -14.03
C TYR A 258 -20.17 16.44 -14.58
N VAL A 259 -19.02 16.74 -13.99
CA VAL A 259 -17.75 16.10 -14.31
C VAL A 259 -17.12 15.57 -13.04
N ARG A 260 -16.72 14.30 -13.06
CA ARG A 260 -16.03 13.63 -11.96
C ARG A 260 -14.75 13.01 -12.49
N TYR A 261 -13.65 13.26 -11.79
CA TYR A 261 -12.36 12.64 -12.06
C TYR A 261 -12.10 11.52 -11.06
N ILE A 262 -11.63 10.38 -11.56
CA ILE A 262 -11.19 9.22 -10.77
C ILE A 262 -9.96 8.65 -11.45
N SER A 263 -8.89 8.46 -10.69
CA SER A 263 -7.68 7.78 -11.16
C SER A 263 -7.61 6.38 -10.57
N LYS A 264 -7.45 5.37 -11.43
CA LYS A 264 -7.17 3.99 -11.01
C LYS A 264 -5.69 3.72 -11.25
N HIS A 265 -5.03 3.15 -10.25
CA HIS A 265 -3.60 2.84 -10.29
C HIS A 265 -3.45 1.33 -10.19
N GLU A 266 -2.63 0.78 -11.08
CA GLU A 266 -2.24 -0.63 -11.11
C GLU A 266 -0.76 -0.68 -11.51
N TYR A 267 0.08 -1.23 -10.65
CA TYR A 267 1.51 -1.42 -10.93
C TYR A 267 2.09 -2.55 -10.11
N ARG A 268 3.29 -2.98 -10.51
CA ARG A 268 4.07 -4.00 -9.83
C ARG A 268 5.26 -3.40 -9.10
N VAL A 269 5.51 -3.92 -7.91
CA VAL A 269 6.68 -3.59 -7.08
C VAL A 269 7.51 -4.84 -6.92
N GLU A 270 8.82 -4.71 -7.08
CA GLU A 270 9.75 -5.81 -6.87
C GLU A 270 10.00 -6.02 -5.37
N LEU A 271 9.88 -7.28 -4.94
CA LEU A 271 10.16 -7.75 -3.60
C LEU A 271 11.67 -7.96 -3.43
N ASP A 272 12.26 -7.31 -2.43
CA ASP A 272 13.65 -7.56 -2.04
C ASP A 272 13.73 -8.90 -1.30
N LEU A 273 14.21 -9.92 -2.00
CA LEU A 273 14.34 -11.29 -1.48
C LEU A 273 15.74 -11.53 -0.92
N GLN A 274 15.80 -11.88 0.36
CA GLN A 274 17.02 -12.18 1.10
C GLN A 274 16.96 -13.63 1.58
N ILE A 275 17.79 -14.50 1.00
CA ILE A 275 17.87 -15.92 1.37
C ILE A 275 19.17 -16.17 2.13
N GLY A 276 19.07 -16.82 3.28
CA GLY A 276 20.21 -17.23 4.11
C GLY A 276 19.96 -17.00 5.59
N ASP A 277 20.85 -17.50 6.43
CA ASP A 277 20.81 -17.23 7.86
C ASP A 277 21.18 -15.76 8.10
N ALA A 278 20.17 -14.91 8.28
CA ALA A 278 20.39 -13.57 8.82
C ALA A 278 20.99 -13.69 10.24
N PRO A 279 21.87 -12.76 10.67
CA PRO A 279 22.33 -12.75 12.05
C PRO A 279 21.12 -12.67 12.99
N PRO A 280 21.15 -13.42 14.11
CA PRO A 280 19.99 -13.60 14.96
C PRO A 280 19.44 -12.25 15.40
N SER A 281 18.12 -12.11 15.31
CA SER A 281 17.42 -10.93 15.80
C SER A 281 17.64 -10.78 17.32
N GLU A 282 17.61 -9.55 17.87
CA GLU A 282 17.75 -9.32 19.33
C GLU A 282 16.77 -10.16 20.17
N ASN A 283 15.64 -10.55 19.58
CA ASN A 283 14.64 -11.40 20.21
C ASN A 283 15.10 -12.87 20.34
N GLU A 284 15.81 -13.40 19.34
CA GLU A 284 16.39 -14.75 19.39
C GLU A 284 17.53 -14.82 20.41
N ILE A 285 18.38 -13.79 20.48
CA ILE A 285 19.45 -13.68 21.48
C ILE A 285 18.87 -13.65 22.90
N SER A 286 17.76 -12.92 23.10
CA SER A 286 17.08 -12.83 24.40
C SER A 286 16.45 -14.18 24.81
N SER A 287 15.90 -14.93 23.86
CA SER A 287 15.32 -16.27 24.12
C SER A 287 16.40 -17.33 24.43
N LEU A 288 17.55 -17.26 23.77
CA LEU A 288 18.68 -18.15 24.02
C LEU A 288 19.35 -17.85 25.37
N ALA A 289 19.47 -16.58 25.75
CA ALA A 289 19.97 -16.17 27.07
C ALA A 289 19.03 -16.58 28.22
N ALA A 290 17.72 -16.64 27.99
CA ALA A 290 16.74 -17.07 28.99
C ALA A 290 16.73 -18.60 29.22
N THR A 291 17.35 -19.39 28.33
CA THR A 291 17.36 -20.86 28.39
C THR A 291 18.69 -21.42 28.91
N ALA A 292 19.69 -20.57 29.16
CA ALA A 292 20.95 -21.01 29.77
C ALA A 292 20.73 -21.32 31.26
N PRO A 293 20.92 -22.57 31.73
CA PRO A 293 20.91 -22.84 33.16
C PRO A 293 22.08 -22.10 33.81
N ALA A 294 21.78 -21.34 34.87
CA ALA A 294 22.82 -20.70 35.68
C ALA A 294 23.81 -21.77 36.16
N PRO A 295 25.13 -21.51 36.11
CA PRO A 295 26.11 -22.42 36.69
C PRO A 295 25.81 -22.61 38.19
N PRO A 296 26.01 -23.81 38.75
CA PRO A 296 25.79 -24.05 40.17
C PRO A 296 26.64 -23.07 41.00
N PHE A 297 26.01 -22.44 41.99
CA PHE A 297 26.71 -21.63 42.99
C PHE A 297 27.57 -22.55 43.86
N GLU A 298 28.88 -22.53 43.68
CA GLU A 298 29.83 -23.12 44.63
C GLU A 298 30.12 -22.10 45.75
N PRO A 299 29.86 -22.43 47.02
CA PRO A 299 30.23 -21.55 48.13
C PRO A 299 31.75 -21.50 48.27
N GLN A 300 32.31 -20.29 48.21
CA GLN A 300 33.74 -20.07 48.47
C GLN A 300 34.09 -20.47 49.91
N PRO A 301 35.19 -21.21 50.14
CA PRO A 301 35.67 -21.49 51.49
C PRO A 301 36.19 -20.19 52.13
N SER A 302 35.75 -19.94 53.36
CA SER A 302 36.23 -18.85 54.22
C SER A 302 37.73 -19.01 54.50
N GLU A 303 38.54 -18.02 54.13
CA GLU A 303 39.94 -17.94 54.57
C GLU A 303 40.02 -17.75 56.09
N PRO A 304 40.92 -18.46 56.79
CA PRO A 304 41.13 -18.24 58.21
C PRO A 304 41.90 -16.93 58.45
N MET A 305 41.38 -16.11 59.36
CA MET A 305 42.05 -14.92 59.90
C MET A 305 43.46 -15.25 60.40
N ALA A 306 44.48 -14.69 59.74
CA ALA A 306 45.82 -14.65 60.28
C ALA A 306 45.92 -13.56 61.35
N VAL A 307 46.20 -14.00 62.57
CA VAL A 307 46.53 -13.19 63.73
C VAL A 307 47.95 -12.62 63.55
N THR A 308 48.11 -11.30 63.61
CA THR A 308 49.40 -10.67 63.88
C THR A 308 49.27 -9.73 65.07
N ALA A 309 50.09 -10.03 66.08
CA ALA A 309 50.21 -9.39 67.38
C ALA A 309 50.87 -7.99 67.30
N PRO A 310 50.80 -7.17 68.37
CA PRO A 310 51.09 -5.74 68.33
C PRO A 310 52.56 -5.42 68.64
N ALA A 311 53.04 -4.27 68.16
CA ALA A 311 54.24 -3.60 68.69
C ALA A 311 54.19 -2.08 68.39
N ASP A 312 53.87 -1.36 69.47
CA ASP A 312 54.27 -0.03 69.97
C ASP A 312 55.03 1.02 69.13
N SER A 313 54.60 2.28 69.38
CA SER A 313 55.37 3.54 69.60
C SER A 313 56.22 4.12 68.45
N ASP A 314 56.35 5.43 68.23
CA ASP A 314 55.95 6.65 68.92
C ASP A 314 56.07 7.84 67.94
N SER A 315 55.34 8.92 68.24
CA SER A 315 55.64 10.36 68.06
C SER A 315 56.44 10.90 66.85
N ASP A 316 55.79 11.76 66.05
CA ASP A 316 55.99 13.24 66.03
C ASP A 316 54.78 13.94 65.36
#